data_AF-A0AAV2VHZ1-F1
#
_entry.id   AF-A0AAV2VHZ1-F1
#
_cell.length_a   1.000
_cell.length_b   1.000
_cell.length_c   1.000
_cell.angle_alpha   90.00
_cell.angle_beta   90.00
_cell.angle_gamma   90.00
#
_symmetry.space_group_name_H-M   'P 1'
#
loop_
_entity.id
_entity.type
_entity.pdbx_description
1 polymer ?
#
loop_
_entity_poly.entity_id
_entity_poly.type
_entity_poly.pdbx_seq_one_letter_code
_entity_poly.pdbx_strand_id
1 'polypeptide(L)' 'MILELIDDKVGGFKVVVNGTHFGSFDQINGNSEPFRYFPKLTDRMTGDHFVMIGQELNRLNQKFSKTG' A
#
# COMPACT_ATOMS: atom_id res chain seq x y z
N MET A 1 -11.95 7.40 8.60
CA MET A 1 -11.56 6.63 7.41
C MET A 1 -10.61 5.54 7.89
N ILE A 2 -10.84 4.29 7.52
CA ILE A 2 -10.09 3.11 7.99
C ILE A 2 -9.40 2.50 6.79
N LEU A 3 -8.08 2.25 6.90
CA LEU A 3 -7.28 1.55 5.90
C LEU A 3 -6.92 0.16 6.43
N GLU A 4 -7.15 -0.84 5.60
CA GLU A 4 -6.84 -2.24 5.85
C GLU A 4 -5.90 -2.77 4.77
N LEU A 5 -4.91 -3.56 5.19
CA LEU A 5 -4.00 -4.27 4.30
C LEU A 5 -4.36 -5.76 4.29
N ILE A 6 -4.64 -6.29 3.10
CA ILE A 6 -4.94 -7.72 2.91
C ILE A 6 -3.81 -8.35 2.11
N ASP A 7 -3.11 -9.32 2.71
CA ASP A 7 -2.04 -10.09 2.05
C ASP A 7 -2.58 -10.81 0.81
N ASP A 8 -1.92 -10.62 -0.34
CA ASP A 8 -2.33 -11.19 -1.62
C ASP A 8 -1.70 -12.56 -1.95
N LYS A 9 -0.99 -13.16 -0.99
CA LYS A 9 -0.25 -14.44 -1.07
C LYS A 9 0.97 -14.44 -1.99
N VAL A 10 1.22 -13.36 -2.73
CA VAL A 10 2.41 -13.22 -3.58
C VAL A 10 3.44 -12.25 -3.01
N GLY A 11 3.24 -11.82 -1.75
CA GLY A 11 4.14 -10.92 -1.03
C GLY A 11 3.73 -9.45 -1.10
N GLY A 12 2.61 -9.15 -1.75
CA GLY A 12 2.00 -7.82 -1.79
C GLY A 12 0.84 -7.66 -0.82
N PHE A 13 0.32 -6.44 -0.75
CA PHE A 13 -0.85 -6.10 0.05
C PHE A 13 -1.89 -5.38 -0.80
N LYS A 14 -3.14 -5.83 -0.76
CA LYS A 14 -4.27 -5.02 -1.23
C LYS A 14 -4.54 -3.92 -0.23
N VAL A 15 -4.72 -2.71 -0.74
CA VAL A 15 -5.02 -1.49 0.01
C VAL A 15 -6.53 -1.26 -0.04
N VAL A 16 -7.19 -1.48 1.08
CA VAL A 16 -8.64 -1.34 1.22
C VAL A 16 -8.93 -0.16 2.13
N VAL A 17 -9.66 0.85 1.64
CA VAL A 17 -10.07 2.02 2.42
C VAL A 17 -11.59 2.02 2.56
N ASN A 18 -12.10 1.97 3.78
CA ASN A 18 -13.52 1.84 4.10
C ASN A 18 -14.22 0.71 3.31
N GLY A 19 -13.55 -0.45 3.17
CA GLY A 19 -14.08 -1.60 2.42
C GLY A 19 -13.94 -1.53 0.89
N THR A 20 -13.42 -0.42 0.34
CA THR A 20 -13.16 -0.30 -1.11
C THR A 20 -11.69 -0.54 -1.42
N HIS A 21 -11.42 -1.43 -2.37
CA HIS A 21 -10.07 -1.74 -2.83
C HIS A 21 -9.56 -0.67 -3.80
N PHE A 22 -8.59 0.13 -3.36
CA PHE A 22 -8.05 1.27 -4.12
C PHE A 22 -6.74 0.98 -4.84
N GLY A 23 -6.10 -0.16 -4.59
CA GLY A 23 -4.85 -0.54 -5.24
C GLY A 23 -4.06 -1.54 -4.41
N SER A 24 -2.79 -1.72 -4.73
CA SER A 24 -1.89 -2.62 -4.00
C SER A 24 -0.58 -1.94 -3.61
N PHE A 25 0.03 -2.43 -2.52
CA PHE A 25 1.44 -2.24 -2.22
C PHE A 25 2.21 -3.46 -2.69
N ASP A 26 3.24 -3.25 -3.51
CA ASP A 26 4.02 -4.33 -4.09
C ASP A 26 5.50 -3.93 -4.21
N GLN A 27 6.40 -4.91 -4.22
CA GLN A 27 7.83 -4.77 -4.43
C GLN A 27 8.20 -5.34 -5.79
N ILE A 28 8.58 -4.47 -6.74
CA ILE A 28 8.86 -4.87 -8.13
C ILE A 28 9.98 -5.92 -8.21
N ASN A 29 11.00 -5.79 -7.36
CA ASN A 29 12.15 -6.70 -7.29
C ASN A 29 12.16 -7.54 -5.98
N GLY A 30 10.97 -7.84 -5.43
CA GLY A 30 10.81 -8.59 -4.19
C GLY A 30 11.43 -7.90 -2.97
N ASN A 31 11.78 -8.69 -1.94
CA ASN A 31 12.26 -8.22 -0.63
C ASN A 31 13.56 -7.39 -0.63
N SER A 32 14.07 -6.98 -1.80
CA SER A 32 15.26 -6.14 -1.97
C SER A 32 14.94 -4.65 -2.16
N GLU A 33 13.67 -4.30 -2.34
CA GLU A 33 13.24 -2.92 -2.58
C GLU A 33 12.12 -2.46 -1.64
N PRO A 34 11.96 -1.16 -1.38
CA PRO A 34 10.78 -0.64 -0.70
C PRO A 34 9.50 -0.98 -1.46
N PHE A 35 8.41 -1.17 -0.71
CA PHE A 35 7.06 -1.24 -1.28
C PHE A 35 6.74 0.05 -2.04
N ARG A 36 5.98 -0.11 -3.12
CA ARG A 36 5.44 0.98 -3.95
C ARG A 36 3.93 0.82 -4.05
N TYR A 37 3.23 1.94 -4.18
CA TYR A 37 1.78 1.92 -4.36
C TYR A 37 1.38 1.88 -5.83
N PHE A 38 0.52 0.94 -6.19
CA PHE A 38 -0.07 0.77 -7.51
C PHE A 38 -1.58 1.01 -7.42
N PRO A 39 -2.07 2.20 -7.84
CA PRO A 39 -3.48 2.54 -7.73
C PRO A 39 -4.31 1.74 -8.75
N LYS A 40 -5.52 1.39 -8.34
CA LYS A 40 -6.54 0.86 -9.24
C LYS A 40 -7.20 2.04 -9.98
N LEU A 41 -7.00 2.09 -11.30
CA LEU A 41 -7.37 3.23 -12.14
C LEU A 41 -8.88 3.53 -12.22
N THR A 42 -9.73 2.60 -11.77
CA THR A 42 -11.19 2.71 -11.92
C THR A 42 -11.88 3.45 -10.79
N ASP A 43 -11.20 3.67 -9.65
CA ASP A 43 -11.83 4.17 -8.43
C ASP A 43 -11.52 5.66 -8.19
N ARG A 44 -12.51 6.41 -7.70
CA ARG A 44 -12.37 7.85 -7.44
C ARG A 44 -11.68 8.08 -6.10
N MET A 45 -10.43 8.53 -6.14
CA MET A 45 -9.69 8.94 -4.96
C MET A 45 -9.79 10.45 -4.72
N THR A 46 -9.85 10.84 -3.46
CA THR A 46 -9.70 12.23 -3.00
C THR A 46 -8.30 12.44 -2.40
N GLY A 47 -7.92 13.69 -2.11
CA GLY A 47 -6.65 14.01 -1.43
C GLY A 47 -6.42 13.22 -0.15
N ASP A 48 -7.45 13.06 0.70
CA ASP A 48 -7.35 12.31 1.95
C ASP A 48 -7.00 10.84 1.75
N HIS A 49 -7.50 10.22 0.67
CA HIS A 49 -7.14 8.86 0.32
C HIS A 49 -5.64 8.77 0.01
N PHE A 50 -5.10 9.70 -0.78
CA PHE A 50 -3.66 9.73 -1.07
C PHE A 50 -2.82 9.93 0.18
N VAL A 51 -3.23 10.84 1.08
CA VAL A 51 -2.50 11.09 2.34
C VAL A 51 -2.48 9.82 3.20
N MET A 52 -3.62 9.18 3.40
CA MET A 52 -3.73 7.97 4.23
C MET A 52 -2.91 6.81 3.65
N ILE A 53 -3.02 6.58 2.34
CA ILE A 53 -2.26 5.53 1.65
C ILE A 53 -0.76 5.81 1.74
N GLY A 54 -0.33 7.05 1.55
CA GLY A 54 1.07 7.45 1.65
C GLY A 54 1.64 7.28 3.07
N GLN A 55 0.87 7.62 4.10
CA GLN A 55 1.25 7.40 5.49
C GLN A 55 1.45 5.91 5.79
N GLU A 56 0.54 5.06 5.32
CA GLU A 56 0.67 3.62 5.52
C GLU A 56 1.84 3.02 4.73
N LEU A 57 2.06 3.46 3.50
CA LEU A 57 3.20 3.05 2.69
C LEU A 57 4.53 3.41 3.38
N ASN A 58 4.63 4.63 3.94
CA ASN A 58 5.78 5.05 4.71
C ASN A 58 5.97 4.17 5.95
N ARG A 59 4.90 3.85 6.68
CA ARG A 59 4.95 2.96 7.84
C ARG A 59 5.45 1.57 7.48
N LEU A 60 4.99 1.02 6.35
CA LEU A 60 5.41 -0.28 5.83
C LEU A 60 6.91 -0.27 5.49
N ASN A 61 7.37 0.78 4.79
CA ASN A 61 8.77 0.93 4.38
C ASN A 61 9.73 1.28 5.52
N GLN A 62 9.27 1.92 6.61
CA GLN A 62 10.11 2.13 7.79
C GLN A 62 10.56 0.81 8.43
N LYS A 63 9.74 -0.24 8.32
CA LYS A 63 10.15 -1.58 8.76
C LYS A 63 11.24 -2.14 7.87
N PHE A 64 11.19 -1.86 6.56
CA PHE A 64 12.22 -2.25 5.61
C PHE A 64 13.56 -1.56 5.92
N SER A 65 13.56 -0.24 6.09
CA SER A 65 14.77 0.56 6.31
C SER A 65 15.50 0.28 7.64
N LYS A 66 14.87 -0.37 8.61
CA LYS A 66 15.50 -0.75 9.89
C LYS A 66 16.19 -2.12 9.85
N THR A 67 16.08 -2.84 8.75
CA THR A 67 16.64 -4.19 8.57
C THR A 67 17.80 -4.23 7.56
N GLY A 68 18.19 -3.07 7.01
CA GLY A 68 19.36 -2.90 6.14
C GLY A 68 20.52 -2.27 6.86
#